data_AF-A0A7J9KXW4-F1
#
_entry.id   AF-A0A7J9KXW4-F1
#
_cell.length_a   1.000
_cell.length_b   1.000
_cell.length_c   1.000
_cell.angle_alpha   90.00
_cell.angle_beta   90.00
_cell.angle_gamma   90.00
#
_symmetry.space_group_name_H-M   'P 1'
#
loop_
_entity.id
_entity.type
_entity.pdbx_description
1 polymer ?
#
loop_
_entity_poly.entity_id
_entity_poly.type
_entity_poly.pdbx_seq_one_letter_code
_entity_poly.pdbx_strand_id
1 'polypeptide(L)'
;GVLIPRTLLGIICLIALVTYKWQRRHLSADEKIEEFLRSQNNLMPIRYSYNEIKRITKGFKDKLGEGGYGSVFKGKLRSNHLVAVKLLGKAKTNGQDFISEVATIGRIHHVNVAKLVGFCVEGSKQALVYDFMSNGSLDKIIFSGEDKITLSWQKTFEIAIGVARGIEYLHRGCDTQILHFDIKPHNILLDENFVPKVSDFGLAKLYLVDDSIVSLTAARGTLGYIAPELVYKNIGGISYKADVYSFGMLLMEMIGKRKNLNEFVEHSSQTYFPSWVYDRFNQGEDIELGDAPLTSTEKTIVTKIIIAAFWCIQMKPTDRPSMSKVLEILDKDIKFLEMPPKPYQLLLESSSSTEDKK
;
A
#
# COMPACT_ATOMS: atom_id res chain seq x y z
N GLY A 1 -35.40 27.56 -40.59
CA GLY A 1 -35.03 28.17 -39.29
C GLY A 1 -35.51 27.43 -38.03
N VAL A 2 -36.26 26.33 -38.10
CA VAL A 2 -36.91 25.72 -36.90
C VAL A 2 -36.11 24.56 -36.28
N LEU A 3 -35.11 24.01 -36.98
CA LEU A 3 -34.31 22.89 -36.46
C LEU A 3 -33.30 23.33 -35.39
N ILE A 4 -32.67 24.50 -35.57
CA ILE A 4 -31.62 25.03 -34.69
C ILE A 4 -32.13 25.36 -33.27
N PRO A 5 -33.31 25.98 -33.08
CA PRO A 5 -33.84 26.24 -31.74
C PRO A 5 -34.20 24.98 -30.97
N ARG A 6 -34.69 23.93 -31.65
CA ARG A 6 -35.06 22.65 -31.04
C ARG A 6 -33.84 21.86 -30.56
N THR A 7 -32.77 21.87 -31.35
CA THR A 7 -31.50 21.25 -30.93
C THR A 7 -30.87 22.02 -29.76
N LEU A 8 -30.94 23.35 -29.75
CA LEU A 8 -30.47 24.17 -28.63
C LEU A 8 -31.24 23.87 -27.33
N LEU A 9 -32.56 23.79 -27.41
CA LEU A 9 -33.41 23.47 -26.26
C LEU A 9 -33.13 22.06 -25.72
N GLY A 10 -32.94 21.09 -26.62
CA GLY A 10 -32.54 19.72 -26.26
C GLY A 10 -31.20 19.68 -25.53
N ILE A 11 -30.20 20.43 -26.00
CA ILE A 11 -28.88 20.53 -25.34
C ILE A 11 -29.02 21.18 -23.95
N ILE A 12 -29.81 22.25 -23.80
CA ILE A 12 -30.04 22.92 -22.52
C ILE A 12 -30.72 21.96 -21.52
N CYS A 13 -31.76 21.25 -21.93
CA CYS A 13 -32.42 20.25 -21.09
C CYS A 13 -31.47 19.12 -20.69
N LEU A 14 -30.59 18.69 -21.60
CA LEU A 14 -29.61 17.64 -21.32
C LEU A 14 -28.53 18.13 -20.34
N ILE A 15 -28.04 19.35 -20.49
CA ILE A 15 -27.14 20.00 -19.52
C ILE A 15 -27.82 20.14 -18.15
N ALA A 16 -29.09 20.57 -18.10
CA ALA A 16 -29.86 20.68 -16.87
C ALA A 16 -30.05 19.31 -16.18
N LEU A 17 -30.34 18.25 -16.94
CA LEU A 17 -30.46 16.90 -16.40
C LEU A 17 -29.13 16.33 -15.91
N VAL A 18 -28.03 16.59 -16.65
CA VAL A 18 -26.68 16.16 -16.24
C VAL A 18 -26.23 16.89 -14.98
N THR A 19 -26.44 18.20 -14.90
CA THR A 19 -26.12 19.02 -13.72
C THR A 19 -26.96 18.61 -12.52
N TYR A 20 -28.27 18.39 -12.68
CA TYR A 20 -29.15 17.88 -11.63
C TYR A 20 -28.71 16.51 -11.12
N LYS A 21 -28.43 15.56 -12.02
CA LYS A 21 -27.93 14.23 -11.64
C LYS A 21 -26.57 14.30 -10.95
N TRP A 22 -25.68 15.19 -11.40
CA TRP A 22 -24.36 15.38 -10.80
C TRP A 22 -24.46 15.99 -9.39
N GLN A 23 -25.28 17.03 -9.20
CA GLN A 23 -25.54 17.63 -7.90
C GLN A 23 -26.17 16.64 -6.92
N ARG A 24 -27.19 15.88 -7.35
CA ARG A 24 -27.85 14.89 -6.50
C ARG A 24 -26.92 13.76 -6.06
N ARG A 25 -26.02 13.31 -6.96
CA ARG A 25 -24.98 12.33 -6.60
C ARG A 25 -24.00 12.90 -5.57
N HIS A 26 -23.61 14.16 -5.72
CA HIS A 26 -22.70 14.83 -4.79
C HIS A 26 -23.31 14.94 -3.38
N LEU A 27 -24.56 15.43 -3.31
CA LEU A 27 -25.31 15.55 -2.06
C LEU A 27 -25.43 14.20 -1.33
N SER A 28 -25.75 13.13 -2.06
CA SER A 28 -25.87 11.79 -1.47
C SER A 28 -24.54 11.23 -0.93
N ALA A 29 -23.40 11.58 -1.55
CA ALA A 29 -22.09 11.19 -1.04
C ALA A 29 -21.75 11.95 0.25
N ASP A 30 -22.02 13.25 0.28
CA ASP A 30 -21.80 14.10 1.47
C ASP A 30 -22.67 13.64 2.64
N GLU A 31 -23.95 13.32 2.39
CA GLU A 31 -24.89 12.84 3.41
C GLU A 31 -24.43 11.53 4.06
N LYS A 32 -23.93 10.57 3.28
CA LYS A 32 -23.37 9.31 3.80
C LYS A 32 -22.13 9.53 4.66
N ILE A 33 -21.26 10.47 4.28
CA ILE A 33 -20.06 10.79 5.06
C ILE A 33 -20.47 11.45 6.38
N GLU A 34 -21.41 12.39 6.37
CA GLU A 34 -21.89 13.04 7.59
C GLU A 34 -22.63 12.07 8.53
N GLU A 35 -23.46 11.17 7.98
CA GLU A 35 -24.10 10.11 8.76
C GLU A 35 -23.06 9.20 9.42
N PHE A 36 -22.05 8.77 8.66
CA PHE A 36 -20.92 8.00 9.19
C PHE A 36 -20.22 8.75 10.34
N LEU A 37 -19.84 10.02 10.13
CA LEU A 37 -19.14 10.81 11.15
C LEU A 37 -19.98 11.02 12.42
N ARG A 38 -21.31 11.18 12.29
CA ARG A 38 -22.24 11.30 13.43
C ARG A 38 -22.41 9.99 14.19
N SER A 39 -22.38 8.86 13.50
CA SER A 39 -22.46 7.53 14.15
C SER A 39 -21.22 7.21 15.00
N GLN A 40 -20.09 7.84 14.68
CA GLN A 40 -18.82 7.60 15.35
C GLN A 40 -18.54 8.67 16.42
N ASN A 41 -19.28 8.63 17.53
CA ASN A 41 -19.18 9.61 18.63
C ASN A 41 -17.80 9.69 19.32
N ASN A 42 -16.85 8.79 19.00
CA ASN A 42 -15.52 8.69 19.63
C ASN A 42 -14.35 8.76 18.62
N LEU A 43 -14.51 9.43 17.46
CA LEU A 43 -13.39 9.66 16.54
C LEU A 43 -12.35 10.59 17.18
N MET A 44 -11.11 10.12 17.28
CA MET A 44 -9.97 10.88 17.81
C MET A 44 -9.30 11.88 16.82
N PRO A 45 -9.45 11.82 15.48
CA PRO A 45 -8.83 12.83 14.61
C PRO A 45 -9.62 14.15 14.62
N ILE A 46 -8.88 15.27 14.67
CA ILE A 46 -9.45 16.62 14.71
C ILE A 46 -10.17 16.94 13.40
N ARG A 47 -11.44 17.34 13.46
CA ARG A 47 -12.17 17.87 12.30
C ARG A 47 -11.77 19.33 12.05
N TYR A 48 -11.06 19.58 10.96
CA TYR A 48 -10.67 20.91 10.49
C TYR A 48 -11.65 21.43 9.45
N SER A 49 -11.82 22.75 9.42
CA SER A 49 -12.44 23.43 8.28
C SER A 49 -11.47 23.54 7.10
N TYR A 50 -12.01 23.71 5.89
CA TYR A 50 -11.17 23.88 4.70
C TYR A 50 -10.29 25.14 4.77
N ASN A 51 -10.80 26.20 5.40
CA ASN A 51 -10.02 27.42 5.65
C ASN A 51 -8.81 27.15 6.56
N GLU A 52 -8.96 26.28 7.57
CA GLU A 52 -7.85 25.86 8.41
C GLU A 52 -6.86 25.00 7.66
N ILE A 53 -7.32 24.06 6.83
CA ILE A 53 -6.46 23.28 5.94
C ILE A 53 -5.62 24.21 5.06
N LYS A 54 -6.25 25.20 4.42
CA LYS A 54 -5.55 26.20 3.59
C LYS A 54 -4.53 26.99 4.39
N ARG A 55 -4.81 27.34 5.65
CA ARG A 55 -3.85 28.02 6.54
C ARG A 55 -2.68 27.10 6.93
N ILE A 56 -2.96 25.85 7.31
CA ILE A 56 -1.96 24.84 7.69
C ILE A 56 -0.95 24.64 6.55
N THR A 57 -1.41 24.59 5.31
CA THR A 57 -0.58 24.39 4.10
C THR A 57 -0.03 25.69 3.50
N LYS A 58 -0.26 26.84 4.14
CA LYS A 58 0.10 28.18 3.61
C LYS A 58 -0.40 28.40 2.17
N GLY A 59 -1.63 27.99 1.89
CA GLY A 59 -2.24 28.07 0.56
C GLY A 59 -1.76 26.98 -0.40
N PHE A 60 -1.44 25.79 0.10
CA PHE A 60 -0.97 24.65 -0.70
C PHE A 60 0.36 24.90 -1.42
N LYS A 61 1.26 25.67 -0.77
CA LYS A 61 2.51 26.15 -1.38
C LYS A 61 3.55 25.04 -1.61
N ASP A 62 3.67 24.12 -0.66
CA ASP A 62 4.75 23.14 -0.61
C ASP A 62 4.20 21.74 -0.91
N LYS A 63 4.29 21.33 -2.18
CA LYS A 63 3.73 20.07 -2.68
C LYS A 63 4.76 18.94 -2.53
N LEU A 64 4.36 17.89 -1.81
CA LEU A 64 5.20 16.72 -1.52
C LEU A 64 5.04 15.60 -2.58
N GLY A 65 3.88 15.54 -3.22
CA GLY A 65 3.58 14.54 -4.24
C GLY A 65 2.16 14.65 -4.80
N GLU A 66 1.91 13.89 -5.85
CA GLU A 66 0.60 13.72 -6.49
C GLU A 66 0.48 12.31 -7.06
N GLY A 67 -0.72 11.73 -6.96
CA GLY A 67 -1.03 10.43 -7.52
C GLY A 67 -2.52 10.24 -7.74
N GLY A 68 -2.94 9.00 -8.02
CA GLY A 68 -4.34 8.67 -8.33
C GLY A 68 -5.34 9.04 -7.22
N TYR A 69 -4.88 9.16 -5.99
CA TYR A 69 -5.68 9.49 -4.80
C TYR A 69 -5.70 10.98 -4.45
N GLY A 70 -4.96 11.83 -5.19
CA GLY A 70 -4.92 13.27 -4.98
C GLY A 70 -3.52 13.83 -4.78
N SER A 71 -3.44 15.02 -4.17
CA SER A 71 -2.19 15.77 -3.97
C SER A 71 -1.84 15.89 -2.49
N VAL A 72 -0.56 15.75 -2.15
CA VAL A 72 -0.06 15.83 -0.78
C VAL A 72 0.78 17.10 -0.60
N PHE A 73 0.53 17.84 0.46
CA PHE A 73 1.21 19.11 0.76
C PHE A 73 1.82 19.09 2.16
N LYS A 74 2.96 19.75 2.33
CA LYS A 74 3.52 20.00 3.65
C LYS A 74 2.74 21.10 4.34
N GLY A 75 2.50 20.92 5.63
CA GLY A 75 1.82 21.89 6.47
C GLY A 75 2.44 22.00 7.85
N LYS A 76 2.01 23.03 8.59
CA LYS A 76 2.41 23.25 9.98
C LYS A 76 1.18 23.61 10.81
N LEU A 77 0.95 22.87 11.89
CA LEU A 77 -0.11 23.17 12.85
C LEU A 77 0.25 24.38 13.72
N ARG A 78 -0.73 24.93 14.43
CA ARG A 78 -0.51 26.02 15.41
C ARG A 78 0.48 25.65 16.50
N SER A 79 0.53 24.37 16.87
CA SER A 79 1.50 23.79 17.82
C SER A 79 2.94 23.71 17.29
N ASN A 80 3.21 24.23 16.08
CA ASN A 80 4.44 24.05 15.32
C ASN A 80 4.72 22.61 14.82
N HIS A 81 3.83 21.66 15.10
CA HIS A 81 3.92 20.30 14.60
C HIS A 81 3.81 20.25 13.07
N LEU A 82 4.73 19.54 12.40
CA LEU A 82 4.74 19.39 10.95
C LEU A 82 3.79 18.26 10.53
N VAL A 83 3.01 18.52 9.48
CA VAL A 83 2.01 17.59 8.97
C VAL A 83 2.08 17.45 7.46
N ALA A 84 1.62 16.31 6.96
CA ALA A 84 1.32 16.08 5.56
C ALA A 84 -0.20 16.14 5.34
N VAL A 85 -0.64 17.01 4.44
CA VAL A 85 -2.05 17.21 4.10
C VAL A 85 -2.31 16.58 2.74
N LYS A 86 -3.00 15.43 2.72
CA LYS A 86 -3.47 14.75 1.50
C LYS A 86 -4.83 15.34 1.13
N LEU A 87 -4.87 16.16 0.09
CA LEU A 87 -6.10 16.59 -0.55
C LEU A 87 -6.58 15.47 -1.47
N LEU A 88 -7.78 14.96 -1.22
CA LEU A 88 -8.37 13.94 -2.07
C LEU A 88 -8.93 14.60 -3.33
N GLY A 89 -8.62 14.02 -4.49
CA GLY A 89 -9.18 14.47 -5.76
C GLY A 89 -10.69 14.24 -5.84
N LYS A 90 -11.37 14.79 -6.87
CA LYS A 90 -12.81 14.55 -7.10
C LYS A 90 -13.07 13.03 -7.05
N ALA A 91 -13.85 12.61 -6.06
CA ALA A 91 -14.04 11.20 -5.72
C ALA A 91 -14.46 10.38 -6.96
N LYS A 92 -13.55 9.57 -7.50
CA LYS A 92 -13.93 8.51 -8.44
C LYS A 92 -14.77 7.44 -7.74
N THR A 93 -14.67 7.34 -6.41
CA THR A 93 -15.16 6.25 -5.56
C THR A 93 -16.32 6.65 -4.64
N ASN A 94 -17.14 7.66 -4.98
CA ASN A 94 -18.27 8.14 -4.16
C ASN A 94 -17.89 8.40 -2.67
N GLY A 95 -16.64 8.78 -2.38
CA GLY A 95 -16.16 9.05 -1.02
C GLY A 95 -15.81 7.80 -0.19
N GLN A 96 -15.83 6.60 -0.77
CA GLN A 96 -15.53 5.37 -0.04
C GLN A 96 -14.10 5.32 0.51
N ASP A 97 -13.12 5.83 -0.24
CA ASP A 97 -11.72 5.80 0.20
C ASP A 97 -11.52 6.70 1.42
N PHE A 98 -12.17 7.88 1.43
CA PHE A 98 -12.19 8.78 2.58
C PHE A 98 -12.81 8.11 3.81
N ILE A 99 -13.99 7.50 3.66
CA ILE A 99 -14.66 6.78 4.75
C ILE A 99 -13.79 5.64 5.25
N SER A 100 -13.21 4.85 4.33
CA SER A 100 -12.32 3.73 4.65
C SER A 100 -11.16 4.19 5.51
N GLU A 101 -10.48 5.26 5.09
CA GLU A 101 -9.31 5.78 5.76
C GLU A 101 -9.68 6.34 7.14
N VAL A 102 -10.68 7.24 7.25
CA VAL A 102 -11.11 7.80 8.55
C VAL A 102 -11.66 6.73 9.50
N ALA A 103 -12.44 5.76 9.00
CA ALA A 103 -12.99 4.67 9.79
C ALA A 103 -11.93 3.73 10.34
N THR A 104 -10.89 3.48 9.54
CA THR A 104 -9.84 2.51 9.88
C THR A 104 -8.77 3.17 10.75
N ILE A 105 -8.10 4.21 10.24
CA ILE A 105 -6.90 4.75 10.90
C ILE A 105 -7.23 5.75 12.02
N GLY A 106 -8.45 6.31 12.04
CA GLY A 106 -8.85 7.32 13.03
C GLY A 106 -8.81 6.85 14.49
N ARG A 107 -8.72 5.53 14.73
CA ARG A 107 -8.70 4.93 16.08
C ARG A 107 -7.40 4.19 16.38
N ILE A 108 -6.46 4.17 15.43
CA ILE A 108 -5.23 3.37 15.52
C ILE A 108 -4.06 4.25 15.96
N HIS A 109 -3.31 3.74 16.92
CA HIS A 109 -2.07 4.35 17.37
C HIS A 109 -1.01 3.26 17.53
N HIS A 110 -0.08 3.20 16.58
CA HIS A 110 1.03 2.27 16.63
C HIS A 110 2.31 2.92 16.08
N VAL A 111 3.46 2.58 16.66
CA VAL A 111 4.75 3.18 16.30
C VAL A 111 5.12 2.94 14.83
N ASN A 112 4.60 1.88 14.21
CA ASN A 112 4.85 1.55 12.80
C ASN A 112 3.64 1.78 11.87
N VAL A 113 2.67 2.59 12.28
CA VAL A 113 1.51 2.95 11.47
C VAL A 113 1.37 4.47 11.42
N ALA A 114 1.09 5.04 10.25
CA ALA A 114 0.97 6.48 10.07
C ALA A 114 -0.23 7.02 10.86
N LYS A 115 0.01 8.06 11.65
CA LYS A 115 -1.01 8.65 12.51
C LYS A 115 -1.84 9.68 11.75
N LEU A 116 -3.15 9.46 11.69
CA LEU A 116 -4.10 10.47 11.23
C LEU A 116 -4.38 11.46 12.36
N VAL A 117 -3.89 12.69 12.19
CA VAL A 117 -4.06 13.78 13.16
C VAL A 117 -5.43 14.43 13.02
N GLY A 118 -5.94 14.51 11.80
CA GLY A 118 -7.21 15.17 11.53
C GLY A 118 -7.69 15.00 10.11
N PHE A 119 -8.86 15.52 9.83
CA PHE A 119 -9.48 15.47 8.52
C PHE A 119 -10.32 16.72 8.25
N CYS A 120 -10.68 16.93 6.99
CA CYS A 120 -11.62 17.96 6.54
C CYS A 120 -12.62 17.33 5.59
N VAL A 121 -13.90 17.62 5.79
CA VAL A 121 -14.99 17.31 4.84
C VAL A 121 -15.90 18.53 4.78
N GLU A 122 -15.85 19.23 3.65
CA GLU A 122 -16.74 20.34 3.30
C GLU A 122 -17.17 20.20 1.83
N GLY A 123 -18.25 19.45 1.60
CA GLY A 123 -18.69 19.07 0.25
C GLY A 123 -17.58 18.32 -0.50
N SER A 124 -17.22 18.81 -1.69
CA SER A 124 -16.17 18.20 -2.53
C SER A 124 -14.75 18.33 -1.96
N LYS A 125 -14.57 19.12 -0.89
CA LYS A 125 -13.26 19.44 -0.32
C LYS A 125 -12.96 18.46 0.81
N GLN A 126 -12.27 17.39 0.46
CA GLN A 126 -11.88 16.34 1.39
C GLN A 126 -10.36 16.38 1.58
N ALA A 127 -9.92 16.33 2.83
CA ALA A 127 -8.51 16.29 3.16
C ALA A 127 -8.25 15.40 4.37
N LEU A 128 -7.07 14.79 4.39
CA LEU A 128 -6.55 14.03 5.52
C LEU A 128 -5.23 14.67 5.98
N VAL A 129 -5.04 14.76 7.28
CA VAL A 129 -3.89 15.40 7.92
C VAL A 129 -3.13 14.35 8.71
N TYR A 130 -1.91 14.06 8.27
CA TYR A 130 -1.01 13.06 8.85
C TYR A 130 0.20 13.72 9.50
N ASP A 131 0.87 13.01 10.40
CA ASP A 131 2.23 13.37 10.81
C ASP A 131 3.16 13.42 9.58
N PHE A 132 4.03 14.42 9.52
CA PHE A 132 4.97 14.58 8.41
C PHE A 132 6.16 13.62 8.53
N MET A 133 6.44 12.87 7.47
CA MET A 133 7.53 11.89 7.39
C MET A 133 8.69 12.49 6.61
N SER A 134 9.76 12.88 7.30
CA SER A 134 10.82 13.70 6.71
C SER A 134 11.69 12.99 5.68
N ASN A 135 11.84 11.66 5.80
CA ASN A 135 12.60 10.85 4.85
C ASN A 135 11.73 10.35 3.68
N GLY A 136 10.46 10.74 3.63
CA GLY A 136 9.56 10.41 2.54
C GLY A 136 9.18 8.93 2.51
N SER A 137 8.92 8.42 1.31
CA SER A 137 8.48 7.05 1.05
C SER A 137 9.65 6.12 0.69
N LEU A 138 9.56 4.85 1.08
CA LEU A 138 10.63 3.87 0.92
C LEU A 138 10.99 3.62 -0.55
N ASP A 139 10.02 3.67 -1.47
CA ASP A 139 10.26 3.57 -2.92
C ASP A 139 11.31 4.57 -3.43
N LYS A 140 11.27 5.80 -2.92
CA LYS A 140 12.23 6.85 -3.28
C LYS A 140 13.63 6.57 -2.76
N ILE A 141 13.80 5.66 -1.80
CA ILE A 141 15.12 5.30 -1.27
C ILE A 141 15.63 4.05 -1.97
N ILE A 142 14.79 3.02 -2.12
CA ILE A 142 15.22 1.74 -2.69
C ILE A 142 15.38 1.76 -4.22
N PHE A 143 14.69 2.64 -4.94
CA PHE A 143 14.77 2.76 -6.41
C PHE A 143 15.47 4.02 -6.89
N SER A 144 16.03 4.83 -5.99
CA SER A 144 16.84 5.98 -6.41
C SER A 144 18.20 5.50 -6.90
N GLY A 145 18.67 6.06 -8.02
CA GLY A 145 20.01 5.81 -8.56
C GLY A 145 21.14 6.27 -7.61
N GLU A 146 22.38 5.99 -8.03
CA GLU A 146 23.63 5.99 -7.25
C GLU A 146 23.91 7.27 -6.41
N ASP A 147 23.32 8.42 -6.72
CA ASP A 147 23.60 9.70 -6.06
C ASP A 147 22.77 10.01 -4.78
N LYS A 148 22.08 9.01 -4.21
CA LYS A 148 21.17 9.22 -3.06
C LYS A 148 21.43 8.28 -1.88
N ILE A 149 20.84 8.65 -0.74
CA ILE A 149 20.89 7.93 0.55
C ILE A 149 20.69 6.43 0.30
N THR A 150 21.75 5.66 0.50
CA THR A 150 21.69 4.19 0.43
C THR A 150 21.54 3.64 1.85
N LEU A 151 20.51 2.82 2.07
CA LEU A 151 20.32 2.15 3.35
C LEU A 151 21.36 1.04 3.51
N SER A 152 21.97 0.96 4.70
CA SER A 152 22.75 -0.22 5.08
C SER A 152 21.82 -1.42 5.24
N TRP A 153 22.34 -2.64 5.09
CA TRP A 153 21.56 -3.87 5.27
C TRP A 153 20.94 -3.97 6.66
N GLN A 154 21.66 -3.52 7.69
CA GLN A 154 21.13 -3.42 9.05
C GLN A 154 19.91 -2.50 9.13
N LYS A 155 19.97 -1.31 8.49
CA LYS A 155 18.84 -0.39 8.48
C LYS A 155 17.66 -0.93 7.67
N THR A 156 17.93 -1.58 6.54
CA THR A 156 16.92 -2.29 5.74
C THR A 156 16.19 -3.35 6.56
N PHE A 157 16.93 -4.10 7.38
CA PHE A 157 16.36 -5.12 8.27
C PHE A 157 15.50 -4.52 9.39
N GLU A 158 15.95 -3.44 10.02
CA GLU A 158 15.16 -2.69 11.01
C GLU A 158 13.85 -2.16 10.41
N ILE A 159 13.90 -1.64 9.18
CA ILE A 159 12.72 -1.21 8.43
C ILE A 159 11.79 -2.41 8.16
N ALA A 160 12.32 -3.53 7.69
CA ALA A 160 11.52 -4.74 7.44
C ALA A 160 10.78 -5.21 8.71
N ILE A 161 11.47 -5.25 9.84
CA ILE A 161 10.87 -5.60 11.15
C ILE A 161 9.80 -4.59 11.54
N GLY A 162 10.07 -3.29 11.41
CA GLY A 162 9.11 -2.24 11.75
C GLY A 162 7.84 -2.33 10.90
N VAL A 163 7.97 -2.54 9.59
CA VAL A 163 6.82 -2.77 8.71
C VAL A 163 6.05 -4.03 9.14
N ALA A 164 6.76 -5.12 9.41
CA ALA A 164 6.12 -6.37 9.85
C ALA A 164 5.32 -6.19 11.16
N ARG A 165 5.86 -5.46 12.14
CA ARG A 165 5.15 -5.09 13.38
C ARG A 165 3.92 -4.23 13.11
N GLY A 166 4.03 -3.27 12.19
CA GLY A 166 2.90 -2.45 11.76
C GLY A 166 1.75 -3.29 11.20
N ILE A 167 2.06 -4.23 10.31
CA ILE A 167 1.06 -5.12 9.70
C ILE A 167 0.49 -6.10 10.73
N GLU A 168 1.33 -6.67 11.61
CA GLU A 168 0.89 -7.56 12.68
C GLU A 168 -0.12 -6.89 13.61
N TYR A 169 0.15 -5.64 13.98
CA TYR A 169 -0.76 -4.83 14.78
C TYR A 169 -2.10 -4.61 14.08
N LEU A 170 -2.12 -4.38 12.76
CA LEU A 170 -3.36 -4.26 11.99
C LEU A 170 -4.15 -5.59 11.95
N HIS A 171 -3.44 -6.72 11.88
CA HIS A 171 -4.06 -8.04 11.75
C HIS A 171 -4.62 -8.57 13.07
N ARG A 172 -3.96 -8.28 14.20
CA ARG A 172 -4.23 -8.92 15.50
C ARG A 172 -4.21 -7.97 16.71
N GLY A 173 -3.58 -6.80 16.59
CA GLY A 173 -3.43 -5.83 17.69
C GLY A 173 -4.60 -4.86 17.84
N CYS A 174 -5.56 -4.88 16.93
CA CYS A 174 -6.76 -4.04 16.95
C CYS A 174 -8.00 -4.86 17.36
N ASP A 175 -9.01 -4.20 17.95
CA ASP A 175 -10.30 -4.83 18.30
C ASP A 175 -11.02 -5.44 17.07
N THR A 176 -10.72 -4.90 15.89
CA THR A 176 -11.23 -5.34 14.59
C THR A 176 -10.04 -5.58 13.68
N GLN A 177 -10.02 -6.71 12.98
CA GLN A 177 -8.95 -7.03 12.06
C GLN A 177 -8.99 -6.07 10.86
N ILE A 178 -7.83 -5.52 10.52
CA ILE A 178 -7.68 -4.58 9.41
C ILE A 178 -6.82 -5.21 8.33
N LEU A 179 -7.39 -5.34 7.14
CA LEU A 179 -6.64 -5.69 5.93
C LEU A 179 -6.31 -4.42 5.15
N HIS A 180 -5.04 -4.23 4.82
CA HIS A 180 -4.53 -3.03 4.16
C HIS A 180 -4.76 -3.05 2.64
N PHE A 181 -4.49 -4.19 2.00
CA PHE A 181 -4.58 -4.47 0.56
C PHE A 181 -3.65 -3.65 -0.36
N ASP A 182 -2.91 -2.65 0.15
CA ASP A 182 -1.96 -1.87 -0.64
C ASP A 182 -0.56 -1.75 -0.01
N ILE A 183 -0.02 -2.84 0.54
CA ILE A 183 1.35 -2.86 1.08
C ILE A 183 2.35 -2.85 -0.08
N LYS A 184 3.15 -1.79 -0.17
CA LYS A 184 4.18 -1.57 -1.20
C LYS A 184 5.15 -0.47 -0.74
N PRO A 185 6.36 -0.33 -1.34
CA PRO A 185 7.35 0.62 -0.84
C PRO A 185 6.87 2.09 -0.87
N HIS A 186 5.99 2.45 -1.80
CA HIS A 186 5.39 3.79 -1.86
C HIS A 186 4.57 4.15 -0.61
N ASN A 187 3.93 3.14 -0.01
CA ASN A 187 3.03 3.31 1.13
C ASN A 187 3.75 3.07 2.47
N ILE A 188 5.06 2.82 2.46
CA ILE A 188 5.89 2.78 3.66
C ILE A 188 6.61 4.13 3.76
N LEU A 189 6.19 4.96 4.70
CA LEU A 189 6.82 6.26 4.96
C LEU A 189 7.85 6.14 6.07
N LEU A 190 8.84 7.03 6.07
CA LEU A 190 9.96 7.02 7.00
C LEU A 190 10.04 8.35 7.75
N ASP A 191 10.00 8.28 9.07
CA ASP A 191 10.23 9.44 9.92
C ASP A 191 11.72 9.81 9.97
N GLU A 192 12.08 10.85 10.73
CA GLU A 192 13.44 11.38 10.83
C GLU A 192 14.49 10.35 11.27
N ASN A 193 14.08 9.29 11.98
CA ASN A 193 14.94 8.24 12.47
C ASN A 193 14.91 6.98 11.59
N PHE A 194 14.29 7.07 10.42
CA PHE A 194 14.03 5.95 9.51
C PHE A 194 13.13 4.86 10.14
N VAL A 195 12.28 5.22 11.10
CA VAL A 195 11.26 4.30 11.61
C VAL A 195 10.13 4.23 10.57
N PRO A 196 9.78 3.02 10.08
CA PRO A 196 8.77 2.88 9.05
C PRO A 196 7.36 3.05 9.61
N LYS A 197 6.49 3.70 8.82
CA LYS A 197 5.07 3.87 9.06
C LYS A 197 4.30 3.32 7.86
N VAL A 198 3.47 2.30 8.09
CA VAL A 198 2.48 1.84 7.10
C VAL A 198 1.44 2.95 6.91
N SER A 199 1.17 3.34 5.67
CA SER A 199 0.31 4.46 5.31
C SER A 199 -0.61 4.13 4.12
N ASP A 200 -1.55 5.03 3.83
CA ASP A 200 -2.55 4.92 2.76
C ASP A 200 -3.57 3.77 2.93
N PHE A 201 -4.53 4.02 3.82
CA PHE A 201 -5.60 3.08 4.15
C PHE A 201 -6.84 3.23 3.25
N GLY A 202 -6.71 3.90 2.10
CA GLY A 202 -7.84 4.13 1.19
C GLY A 202 -8.50 2.84 0.68
N LEU A 203 -7.73 1.75 0.57
CA LEU A 203 -8.24 0.43 0.17
C LEU A 203 -8.60 -0.49 1.34
N ALA A 204 -8.28 -0.08 2.58
CA ALA A 204 -8.36 -0.92 3.75
C ALA A 204 -9.79 -1.38 4.08
N LYS A 205 -9.89 -2.44 4.87
CA LYS A 205 -11.17 -3.01 5.29
C LYS A 205 -11.10 -3.55 6.72
N LEU A 206 -12.19 -3.33 7.44
CA LEU A 206 -12.42 -3.78 8.82
C LEU A 206 -13.23 -5.08 8.80
N TYR A 207 -12.76 -6.11 9.51
CA TYR A 207 -13.45 -7.39 9.68
C TYR A 207 -13.44 -7.82 11.14
N LEU A 208 -14.49 -8.51 11.58
CA LEU A 208 -14.48 -9.17 12.88
C LEU A 208 -13.39 -10.25 12.88
N VAL A 209 -12.70 -10.40 14.01
CA VAL A 209 -11.52 -11.29 14.13
C VAL A 209 -11.87 -12.76 13.80
N ASP A 210 -13.13 -13.16 13.94
CA ASP A 210 -13.62 -14.52 13.67
C ASP A 210 -14.00 -14.78 12.20
N ASP A 211 -14.10 -13.75 11.35
CA ASP A 211 -14.42 -13.89 9.92
C ASP A 211 -13.15 -14.20 9.11
N SER A 212 -12.85 -15.49 8.97
CA SER A 212 -11.62 -15.95 8.28
C SER A 212 -11.60 -15.76 6.76
N ILE A 213 -12.77 -15.56 6.12
CA ILE A 213 -12.90 -15.40 4.66
C ILE A 213 -13.69 -14.13 4.34
N VAL A 214 -13.04 -13.27 3.56
CA VAL A 214 -13.55 -11.98 3.12
C VAL A 214 -14.23 -12.10 1.75
N SER A 215 -15.45 -11.57 1.62
CA SER A 215 -16.10 -11.39 0.31
C SER A 215 -15.74 -10.02 -0.30
N LEU A 216 -14.86 -9.99 -1.30
CA LEU A 216 -14.61 -8.79 -2.12
C LEU A 216 -15.41 -8.84 -3.44
N THR A 217 -16.03 -7.72 -3.78
CA THR A 217 -16.78 -7.52 -5.03
C THR A 217 -15.89 -7.18 -6.24
N ALA A 218 -14.64 -6.79 -6.02
CA ALA A 218 -13.65 -6.53 -7.07
C ALA A 218 -12.22 -6.72 -6.52
N ALA A 219 -11.28 -7.13 -7.40
CA ALA A 219 -9.86 -7.17 -7.07
C ALA A 219 -9.38 -5.76 -6.67
N ARG A 220 -8.62 -5.68 -5.57
CA ARG A 220 -8.05 -4.44 -5.01
C ARG A 220 -6.55 -4.62 -4.80
N GLY A 221 -5.80 -3.51 -4.90
CA GLY A 221 -4.37 -3.46 -4.66
C GLY A 221 -3.59 -2.94 -5.86
N THR A 222 -2.26 -2.92 -5.72
CA THR A 222 -1.33 -2.49 -6.78
C THR A 222 -0.74 -3.69 -7.51
N LEU A 223 -0.78 -3.66 -8.85
CA LEU A 223 -0.18 -4.69 -9.70
C LEU A 223 1.28 -4.98 -9.28
N GLY A 224 1.62 -6.27 -9.19
CA GLY A 224 2.91 -6.73 -8.65
C GLY A 224 2.93 -7.01 -7.15
N TYR A 225 1.95 -6.52 -6.38
CA TYR A 225 1.80 -6.81 -4.94
C TYR A 225 0.47 -7.51 -4.62
N ILE A 226 -0.46 -7.59 -5.57
CA ILE A 226 -1.74 -8.28 -5.42
C ILE A 226 -1.50 -9.78 -5.24
N ALA A 227 -2.04 -10.33 -4.15
CA ALA A 227 -1.98 -11.75 -3.88
C ALA A 227 -2.79 -12.57 -4.91
N PRO A 228 -2.33 -13.77 -5.34
CA PRO A 228 -2.98 -14.57 -6.37
C PRO A 228 -4.48 -14.82 -6.16
N GLU A 229 -4.91 -15.06 -4.91
CA GLU A 229 -6.30 -15.34 -4.55
C GLU A 229 -7.26 -14.16 -4.74
N LEU A 230 -6.74 -12.92 -4.82
CA LEU A 230 -7.54 -11.73 -5.15
C LEU A 230 -7.91 -11.69 -6.64
N VAL A 231 -7.17 -12.41 -7.48
CA VAL A 231 -7.39 -12.51 -8.93
C VAL A 231 -8.07 -13.83 -9.28
N TYR A 232 -7.59 -14.93 -8.70
CA TYR A 232 -8.02 -16.30 -8.98
C TYR A 232 -8.70 -16.92 -7.76
N LYS A 233 -10.03 -16.87 -7.73
CA LYS A 233 -10.84 -17.33 -6.60
C LYS A 233 -10.71 -18.82 -6.27
N ASN A 234 -10.19 -19.64 -7.19
CA ASN A 234 -9.94 -21.07 -6.98
C ASN A 234 -8.66 -21.35 -6.18
N ILE A 235 -7.79 -20.35 -5.94
CA ILE A 235 -6.55 -20.51 -5.19
C ILE A 235 -6.80 -20.50 -3.66
N GLY A 236 -7.84 -19.82 -3.20
CA GLY A 236 -8.22 -19.77 -1.80
C GLY A 236 -9.15 -18.59 -1.46
N GLY A 237 -9.59 -18.54 -0.21
CA GLY A 237 -10.36 -17.41 0.32
C GLY A 237 -9.49 -16.20 0.62
N ILE A 238 -10.04 -15.00 0.42
CA ILE A 238 -9.36 -13.75 0.76
C ILE A 238 -9.29 -13.61 2.28
N SER A 239 -8.11 -13.32 2.81
CA SER A 239 -7.85 -13.14 4.25
C SER A 239 -6.63 -12.23 4.44
N TYR A 240 -6.23 -12.00 5.69
CA TYR A 240 -5.04 -11.19 6.04
C TYR A 240 -3.75 -11.69 5.36
N LYS A 241 -3.76 -12.94 4.86
CA LYS A 241 -2.69 -13.53 4.04
C LYS A 241 -2.44 -12.80 2.72
N ALA A 242 -3.38 -11.98 2.24
CA ALA A 242 -3.14 -11.10 1.10
C ALA A 242 -2.09 -10.03 1.42
N ASP A 243 -2.17 -9.39 2.59
CA ASP A 243 -1.16 -8.42 3.05
C ASP A 243 0.19 -9.08 3.31
N VAL A 244 0.18 -10.32 3.81
CA VAL A 244 1.40 -11.12 3.99
C VAL A 244 2.12 -11.32 2.65
N TYR A 245 1.38 -11.65 1.59
CA TYR A 245 1.95 -11.77 0.24
C TYR A 245 2.55 -10.45 -0.24
N SER A 246 1.81 -9.34 -0.11
CA SER A 246 2.29 -8.01 -0.48
C SER A 246 3.54 -7.60 0.30
N PHE A 247 3.63 -7.97 1.59
CA PHE A 247 4.83 -7.79 2.42
C PHE A 247 6.02 -8.62 1.90
N GLY A 248 5.81 -9.87 1.50
CA GLY A 248 6.86 -10.67 0.87
C GLY A 248 7.40 -10.03 -0.42
N MET A 249 6.51 -9.50 -1.26
CA MET A 249 6.90 -8.76 -2.47
C MET A 249 7.68 -7.48 -2.14
N LEU A 250 7.28 -6.74 -1.11
CA LEU A 250 8.00 -5.58 -0.58
C LEU A 250 9.43 -5.96 -0.16
N LEU A 251 9.60 -7.05 0.60
CA LEU A 251 10.92 -7.53 1.03
C LEU A 251 11.83 -7.85 -0.16
N MET A 252 11.29 -8.47 -1.21
CA MET A 252 12.08 -8.78 -2.42
C MET A 252 12.58 -7.51 -3.12
N GLU A 253 11.77 -6.45 -3.18
CA GLU A 253 12.25 -5.18 -3.75
C GLU A 253 13.25 -4.47 -2.84
N MET A 254 13.09 -4.59 -1.52
CA MET A 254 14.04 -4.03 -0.56
C MET A 254 15.43 -4.66 -0.69
N ILE A 255 15.51 -5.98 -0.87
CA ILE A 255 16.81 -6.66 -1.07
C ILE A 255 17.38 -6.40 -2.46
N GLY A 256 16.53 -6.40 -3.50
CA GLY A 256 16.98 -6.27 -4.88
C GLY A 256 17.31 -4.83 -5.27
N LYS A 257 16.84 -3.84 -4.51
CA LYS A 257 16.89 -2.41 -4.87
C LYS A 257 16.36 -2.15 -6.29
N ARG A 258 15.42 -2.99 -6.73
CA ARG A 258 14.84 -2.99 -8.08
C ARG A 258 13.41 -3.50 -8.03
N LYS A 259 12.64 -3.19 -9.07
CA LYS A 259 11.30 -3.73 -9.24
C LYS A 259 11.33 -5.24 -9.45
N ASN A 260 10.36 -5.94 -8.85
CA ASN A 260 10.27 -7.40 -8.94
C ASN A 260 10.00 -7.90 -10.36
N LEU A 261 9.28 -7.10 -11.14
CA LEU A 261 9.08 -7.29 -12.57
C LEU A 261 9.94 -6.28 -13.31
N ASN A 262 10.75 -6.76 -14.25
CA ASN A 262 11.56 -5.90 -15.09
C ASN A 262 11.31 -6.25 -16.56
N GLU A 263 10.48 -5.45 -17.24
CA GLU A 263 10.07 -5.67 -18.63
C GLU A 263 11.21 -5.42 -19.64
N PHE A 264 12.34 -4.88 -19.19
CA PHE A 264 13.45 -4.41 -20.05
C PHE A 264 14.73 -5.27 -19.95
N VAL A 265 14.69 -6.48 -19.41
CA VAL A 265 15.89 -7.34 -19.30
C VAL A 265 16.03 -8.23 -20.53
N GLU A 266 17.20 -8.19 -21.17
CA GLU A 266 17.56 -9.01 -22.36
C GLU A 266 17.67 -10.52 -22.06
N HIS A 267 17.53 -10.95 -20.81
CA HIS A 267 17.60 -12.33 -20.36
C HIS A 267 16.31 -12.75 -19.65
N SER A 268 15.59 -13.71 -20.25
CA SER A 268 14.28 -14.20 -19.80
C SER A 268 14.27 -14.78 -18.38
N SER A 269 15.42 -15.21 -17.86
CA SER A 269 15.56 -15.79 -16.52
C SER A 269 15.53 -14.77 -15.37
N GLN A 270 15.62 -13.46 -15.68
CA GLN A 270 15.59 -12.38 -14.68
C GLN A 270 14.30 -11.53 -14.73
N THR A 271 13.33 -11.91 -15.56
CA THR A 271 12.07 -11.17 -15.73
C THR A 271 11.29 -11.07 -14.42
N TYR A 272 11.36 -12.11 -13.58
CA TYR A 272 10.76 -12.16 -12.25
C TYR A 272 11.82 -12.37 -11.18
N PHE A 273 12.18 -11.28 -10.50
CA PHE A 273 13.29 -11.25 -9.53
C PHE A 273 13.17 -12.31 -8.43
N PRO A 274 11.98 -12.59 -7.84
CA PRO A 274 11.89 -13.62 -6.81
C PRO A 274 12.25 -15.03 -7.28
N SER A 275 11.88 -15.41 -8.52
CA SER A 275 12.28 -16.73 -9.04
C SER A 275 13.79 -16.80 -9.24
N TRP A 276 14.39 -15.74 -9.79
CA TRP A 276 15.84 -15.68 -10.01
C TRP A 276 16.61 -15.83 -8.69
N VAL A 277 16.18 -15.12 -7.64
CA VAL A 277 16.79 -15.25 -6.30
C VAL A 277 16.65 -16.67 -5.75
N TYR A 278 15.49 -17.31 -5.94
CA TYR A 278 15.24 -18.66 -5.42
C TYR A 278 16.19 -19.67 -6.08
N ASP A 279 16.35 -19.60 -7.41
CA ASP A 279 17.18 -20.52 -8.17
C ASP A 279 18.66 -20.39 -7.77
N ARG A 280 19.17 -19.16 -7.61
CA ARG A 280 20.53 -18.89 -7.11
C ARG A 280 20.74 -19.45 -5.70
N PHE A 281 19.80 -19.18 -4.78
CA PHE A 281 19.90 -19.66 -3.41
C PHE A 281 19.89 -21.20 -3.34
N ASN A 282 19.06 -21.86 -4.13
CA ASN A 282 18.97 -23.31 -4.17
C ASN A 282 20.24 -23.97 -4.77
N GLN A 283 20.95 -23.26 -5.65
CA GLN A 283 22.23 -23.70 -6.23
C GLN A 283 23.43 -23.45 -5.29
N GLY A 284 23.21 -22.84 -4.11
CA GLY A 284 24.27 -22.49 -3.17
C GLY A 284 25.17 -21.37 -3.66
N GLU A 285 24.72 -20.60 -4.65
CA GLU A 285 25.47 -19.49 -5.22
C GLU A 285 25.32 -18.23 -4.35
N ASP A 286 26.41 -17.48 -4.21
CA ASP A 286 26.36 -16.18 -3.54
C ASP A 286 25.48 -15.23 -4.38
N ILE A 287 24.47 -14.63 -3.73
CA ILE A 287 23.63 -13.64 -4.38
C ILE A 287 24.39 -12.31 -4.36
N GLU A 288 24.91 -11.92 -5.54
CA GLU A 288 25.51 -10.60 -5.74
C GLU A 288 24.42 -9.53 -5.62
N LEU A 289 24.30 -8.95 -4.42
CA LEU A 289 23.36 -7.88 -4.10
C LEU A 289 24.13 -6.57 -3.89
N GLY A 290 24.03 -5.66 -4.86
CA GLY A 290 24.73 -4.38 -4.87
C GLY A 290 26.16 -4.48 -5.39
N ASP A 291 26.91 -3.39 -5.25
CA ASP A 291 28.20 -3.19 -5.94
C ASP A 291 29.42 -3.72 -5.15
N ALA A 292 29.21 -4.19 -3.92
CA ALA A 292 30.27 -4.65 -3.03
C ALA A 292 29.93 -6.01 -2.40
N PRO A 293 30.94 -6.85 -2.12
CA PRO A 293 30.73 -8.12 -1.43
C PRO A 293 30.13 -7.91 -0.03
N LEU A 294 29.12 -8.72 0.31
CA LEU A 294 28.49 -8.71 1.63
C LEU A 294 29.44 -9.26 2.71
N THR A 295 29.50 -8.59 3.85
CA THR A 295 30.11 -9.13 5.08
C THR A 295 29.31 -10.33 5.60
N SER A 296 29.90 -11.16 6.46
CA SER A 296 29.21 -12.34 7.04
C SER A 296 27.93 -11.97 7.82
N THR A 297 27.93 -10.84 8.52
CA THR A 297 26.76 -10.30 9.21
C THR A 297 25.67 -9.89 8.23
N GLU A 298 26.03 -9.20 7.15
CA GLU A 298 25.08 -8.76 6.12
C GLU A 298 24.49 -9.95 5.36
N LYS A 299 25.31 -10.96 5.02
CA LYS A 299 24.83 -12.23 4.45
C LYS A 299 23.75 -12.85 5.33
N THR A 300 23.99 -12.91 6.64
CA THR A 300 23.00 -13.44 7.60
C THR A 300 21.68 -12.66 7.57
N ILE A 301 21.76 -11.33 7.61
CA ILE A 301 20.58 -10.45 7.55
C ILE A 301 19.79 -10.66 6.25
N VAL A 302 20.48 -10.62 5.12
CA VAL A 302 19.90 -10.79 3.79
C VAL A 302 19.21 -12.14 3.67
N THR A 303 19.87 -13.22 4.11
CA THR A 303 19.28 -14.57 4.07
C THR A 303 17.99 -14.65 4.89
N LYS A 304 17.95 -14.05 6.09
CA LYS A 304 16.72 -14.03 6.90
C LYS A 304 15.58 -13.32 6.17
N ILE A 305 15.86 -12.17 5.53
CA ILE A 305 14.86 -11.41 4.76
C ILE A 305 14.37 -12.24 3.57
N ILE A 306 15.26 -12.89 2.83
CA ILE A 306 14.94 -13.75 1.67
C ILE A 306 14.02 -14.90 2.09
N ILE A 307 14.39 -15.63 3.15
CA ILE A 307 13.60 -16.77 3.63
C ILE A 307 12.21 -16.30 4.08
N ALA A 308 12.14 -15.20 4.84
CA ALA A 308 10.87 -14.62 5.25
C ALA A 308 10.01 -14.21 4.04
N ALA A 309 10.62 -13.58 3.02
CA ALA A 309 9.95 -13.18 1.80
C ALA A 309 9.39 -14.40 1.04
N PHE A 310 10.17 -15.47 0.88
CA PHE A 310 9.70 -16.68 0.21
C PHE A 310 8.56 -17.39 0.94
N TRP A 311 8.56 -17.38 2.27
CA TRP A 311 7.42 -17.90 3.04
C TRP A 311 6.17 -17.04 2.81
N CYS A 312 6.35 -15.73 2.68
CA CYS A 312 5.25 -14.79 2.47
C CYS A 312 4.64 -14.87 1.07
N ILE A 313 5.42 -15.14 0.02
CA ILE A 313 4.93 -15.11 -1.38
C ILE A 313 4.45 -16.48 -1.91
N GLN A 314 4.16 -17.43 -1.03
CA GLN A 314 3.60 -18.73 -1.42
C GLN A 314 2.26 -18.57 -2.17
N MET A 315 1.99 -19.46 -3.13
CA MET A 315 0.81 -19.35 -3.97
C MET A 315 -0.49 -19.49 -3.19
N LYS A 316 -0.61 -20.53 -2.36
CA LYS A 316 -1.80 -20.75 -1.54
C LYS A 316 -1.73 -19.91 -0.26
N PRO A 317 -2.81 -19.19 0.11
CA PRO A 317 -2.86 -18.43 1.35
C PRO A 317 -2.62 -19.26 2.61
N THR A 318 -2.98 -20.54 2.60
CA THR A 318 -2.79 -21.49 3.71
C THR A 318 -1.32 -21.72 4.04
N ASP A 319 -0.46 -21.65 3.02
CA ASP A 319 0.96 -22.00 3.14
C ASP A 319 1.79 -20.79 3.57
N ARG A 320 1.21 -19.58 3.51
CA ARG A 320 1.83 -18.36 4.02
C ARG A 320 1.76 -18.29 5.54
N PRO A 321 2.79 -17.81 6.24
CA PRO A 321 2.76 -17.61 7.68
C PRO A 321 1.79 -16.47 8.09
N SER A 322 1.55 -16.33 9.39
CA SER A 322 1.01 -15.08 9.96
C SER A 322 2.12 -14.07 10.18
N MET A 323 1.81 -12.77 10.28
CA MET A 323 2.84 -11.76 10.53
C MET A 323 3.60 -11.96 11.85
N SER A 324 2.95 -12.45 12.91
CA SER A 324 3.65 -12.82 14.15
C SER A 324 4.69 -13.93 13.89
N LYS A 325 4.37 -14.91 13.04
CA LYS A 325 5.31 -15.96 12.64
C LYS A 325 6.43 -15.45 11.72
N VAL A 326 6.14 -14.46 10.88
CA VAL A 326 7.16 -13.77 10.06
C VAL A 326 8.16 -13.05 10.96
N LEU A 327 7.70 -12.37 12.02
CA LEU A 327 8.58 -11.75 13.00
C LEU A 327 9.46 -12.79 13.72
N GLU A 328 8.93 -13.95 14.07
CA GLU A 328 9.73 -15.06 14.61
C GLU A 328 10.80 -15.54 13.62
N ILE A 329 10.46 -15.67 12.32
CA ILE A 329 11.43 -16.06 11.27
C ILE A 329 12.57 -15.04 11.17
N LEU A 330 12.23 -13.74 11.20
CA LEU A 330 13.24 -12.67 11.13
C LEU A 330 14.12 -12.63 12.39
N ASP A 331 13.59 -12.99 13.56
CA ASP A 331 14.36 -13.03 14.81
C ASP A 331 15.26 -14.28 14.92
N LYS A 332 14.78 -15.43 14.45
CA LYS A 332 15.44 -16.74 14.57
C LYS A 332 16.86 -16.76 14.01
N ASP A 333 17.75 -17.52 14.64
CA ASP A 333 19.07 -17.85 14.09
C ASP A 333 18.93 -18.62 12.77
N ILE A 334 19.79 -18.26 11.80
CA ILE A 334 19.78 -18.77 10.42
C ILE A 334 19.87 -20.30 10.36
N LYS A 335 20.58 -20.94 11.30
CA LYS A 335 20.75 -22.39 11.34
C LYS A 335 19.44 -23.18 11.57
N PHE A 336 18.40 -22.49 12.04
CA PHE A 336 17.09 -23.09 12.28
C PHE A 336 16.04 -22.63 11.25
N LEU A 337 16.45 -21.90 10.22
CA LEU A 337 15.56 -21.48 9.15
C LEU A 337 15.53 -22.52 8.05
N GLU A 338 14.33 -22.79 7.56
CA GLU A 338 14.08 -23.68 6.43
C GLU A 338 13.59 -22.86 5.25
N MET A 339 14.17 -23.14 4.07
CA MET A 339 13.69 -22.56 2.82
C MET A 339 12.34 -23.20 2.46
N PRO A 340 11.28 -22.42 2.22
CA PRO A 340 10.00 -22.96 1.76
C PRO A 340 10.11 -23.49 0.32
N PRO A 341 9.10 -24.21 -0.17
CA PRO A 341 9.01 -24.60 -1.57
C PRO A 341 9.09 -23.38 -2.51
N LYS A 342 9.57 -23.60 -3.74
CA LYS A 342 9.64 -22.57 -4.78
C LYS A 342 8.22 -22.00 -5.01
N PRO A 343 8.02 -20.68 -4.84
CA PRO A 343 6.75 -20.05 -5.16
C PRO A 343 6.41 -20.30 -6.63
N TYR A 344 5.27 -20.94 -6.91
CA TYR A 344 4.88 -21.27 -8.28
C TYR A 344 4.68 -20.00 -9.11
N GLN A 345 5.21 -19.97 -10.32
CA GLN A 345 5.01 -18.88 -11.25
C GLN A 345 3.61 -19.04 -11.87
N LEU A 346 2.75 -18.03 -11.74
CA LEU A 346 1.62 -17.92 -12.65
C LEU A 346 2.21 -17.64 -14.03
N LEU A 347 2.29 -18.70 -14.83
CA LEU A 347 2.78 -18.70 -16.19
C LEU A 347 2.07 -17.61 -17.00
N LEU A 348 2.83 -16.60 -17.43
CA LEU A 348 2.55 -15.86 -18.66
C LEU A 348 2.98 -16.66 -19.91
N GLU A 349 3.28 -17.96 -19.76
CA GLU A 349 3.41 -18.89 -20.88
C GLU A 349 2.02 -19.30 -21.37
N SER A 350 1.34 -18.37 -22.03
CA SER A 350 0.20 -18.71 -22.88
C SER A 350 0.30 -17.96 -24.21
N SER A 351 1.40 -18.17 -24.94
CA SER A 351 1.47 -17.96 -26.40
C SER A 351 2.87 -18.29 -26.99
N SER A 352 3.30 -19.55 -27.00
CA SER A 352 4.39 -19.98 -27.91
C SER A 352 4.50 -21.50 -28.11
N SER A 353 3.40 -22.24 -28.16
CA SER A 353 3.46 -23.66 -28.54
C SER A 353 2.18 -24.17 -29.19
N THR A 354 1.76 -23.52 -30.27
CA THR A 354 0.90 -24.15 -31.29
C THR A 354 1.23 -23.55 -32.65
N GLU A 355 2.29 -24.03 -33.27
CA GLU A 355 2.45 -24.10 -34.74
C GLU A 355 3.76 -24.85 -34.99
N ASP A 356 3.63 -26.18 -35.17
CA ASP A 356 4.44 -26.98 -36.10
C ASP A 356 4.16 -28.47 -35.86
N LYS A 357 2.99 -28.91 -36.32
CA LYS A 357 2.78 -30.26 -36.86
C LYS A 357 1.68 -30.19 -37.92
N LYS A 358 2.09 -29.94 -39.16
CA LYS A 358 1.50 -30.59 -40.33
C LYS A 358 2.49 -30.65 -41.47
#